data_AF-A0A822IWL2-F1
#
_entry.id   AF-A0A822IWL2-F1
#
_cell.length_a   1.000
_cell.length_b   1.000
_cell.length_c   1.000
_cell.angle_alpha   90.00
_cell.angle_beta   90.00
_cell.angle_gamma   90.00
#
_symmetry.space_group_name_H-M   'P 1'
#
loop_
_entity.id
_entity.type
_entity.pdbx_description
1 polymer ?
#
loop_
_entity_poly.entity_id
_entity_poly.type
_entity_poly.pdbx_seq_one_letter_code
_entity_poly.pdbx_strand_id
1 'polypeptide(L)' 'MKYVHVQSVLSKEDVIALKVKSRESSVKEALTKAVYHYLKCELADEK' A
#
# COMPACT_ATOMS: atom_id res chain seq x y z
N MET A 1 10.22 7.30 -17.54
CA MET A 1 9.66 6.04 -17.02
C MET A 1 8.23 5.87 -17.52
N LYS A 2 7.86 4.70 -18.05
CA LYS A 2 6.47 4.40 -18.43
C LYS A 2 5.81 3.76 -17.21
N TYR A 3 4.89 4.47 -16.56
CA TYR A 3 4.10 3.91 -15.47
C TYR A 3 3.02 3.01 -16.08
N VAL A 4 3.04 1.73 -15.70
CA VAL A 4 2.05 0.75 -16.15
C VAL A 4 0.89 0.78 -15.18
N HIS A 5 -0.34 0.92 -15.68
CA HIS A 5 -1.52 0.78 -14.83
C HIS A 5 -1.70 -0.70 -14.50
N VAL A 6 -1.36 -1.10 -13.26
CA VAL A 6 -1.56 -2.47 -12.80
C VAL A 6 -2.90 -2.53 -12.04
N GLN A 7 -3.79 -3.40 -12.50
CA GLN A 7 -5.00 -3.77 -11.77
C GLN A 7 -4.76 -5.12 -11.13
N SER A 8 -4.43 -5.11 -9.83
CA SER A 8 -4.27 -6.33 -9.05
C SER A 8 -5.51 -6.56 -8.19
N VAL A 9 -5.96 -7.81 -8.11
CA VAL A 9 -7.05 -8.20 -7.22
C VAL A 9 -6.48 -8.39 -5.83
N LEU A 10 -6.95 -7.59 -4.88
CA LEU A 10 -6.63 -7.72 -3.46
C LEU A 10 -7.79 -8.41 -2.75
N SER A 11 -7.48 -9.34 -1.85
CA SER A 11 -8.49 -10.00 -1.03
C SER A 11 -9.19 -8.98 -0.14
N LYS A 12 -10.50 -9.18 0.09
CA LYS A 12 -11.31 -8.28 0.91
C LYS A 12 -10.73 -8.11 2.32
N GLU A 13 -10.21 -9.19 2.89
CA GLU A 13 -9.60 -9.22 4.22
C GLU A 13 -8.35 -8.34 4.30
N ASP A 14 -7.46 -8.45 3.29
CA ASP A 14 -6.25 -7.62 3.20
C ASP A 14 -6.60 -6.14 3.03
N VAL A 15 -7.62 -5.82 2.24
CA VAL A 15 -8.10 -4.44 2.08
C VAL A 15 -8.63 -3.88 3.40
N ILE A 16 -9.37 -4.68 4.17
CA ILE A 16 -9.88 -4.26 5.49
C ILE A 16 -8.72 -4.07 6.46
N ALA A 17 -7.79 -5.02 6.54
CA ALA A 17 -6.62 -4.93 7.40
C ALA A 17 -5.75 -3.71 7.06
N LEU A 18 -5.55 -3.43 5.76
CA LEU A 18 -4.82 -2.27 5.27
C LEU A 18 -5.50 -0.95 5.69
N LYS A 19 -6.82 -0.86 5.55
CA LYS A 19 -7.58 0.33 5.96
C LYS A 19 -7.47 0.59 7.47
N VAL A 20 -7.63 -0.46 8.28
CA VAL A 20 -7.52 -0.37 9.74
C VAL A 20 -6.11 0.06 10.15
N LYS A 21 -5.07 -0.56 9.57
CA LYS A 21 -3.67 -0.26 9.88
C LYS A 21 -3.26 1.15 9.44
N SER A 22 -3.69 1.58 8.25
CA SER A 22 -3.43 2.93 7.73
C SER A 22 -4.30 4.01 8.37
N ARG A 23 -5.40 3.61 9.04
CA ARG A 23 -6.48 4.47 9.57
C ARG A 23 -7.19 5.28 8.48
N GLU A 24 -7.35 4.70 7.29
CA GLU A 24 -7.95 5.35 6.13
C GLU A 24 -9.23 4.62 5.70
N SER A 25 -10.27 5.37 5.33
CA SER A 25 -11.54 4.80 4.83
C SER A 25 -11.45 4.41 3.35
N SER A 26 -10.60 5.11 2.59
CA SER A 26 -10.39 4.90 1.15
C SER A 26 -9.27 3.89 0.89
N VAL A 27 -9.52 2.91 0.02
CA VAL A 27 -8.51 1.92 -0.38
C VAL A 27 -7.31 2.61 -1.04
N LYS A 28 -7.58 3.63 -1.87
CA LYS A 28 -6.54 4.39 -2.58
C LYS A 28 -5.59 5.09 -1.61
N GLU A 29 -6.12 5.75 -0.60
CA GLU A 29 -5.30 6.47 0.40
C GLU A 29 -4.54 5.50 1.29
N ALA A 30 -5.20 4.42 1.74
CA ALA A 30 -4.56 3.38 2.52
C ALA A 30 -3.37 2.75 1.78
N LEU A 31 -3.54 2.48 0.47
CA LEU A 31 -2.48 1.93 -0.39
C LEU A 31 -1.37 2.95 -0.64
N THR A 32 -1.71 4.20 -0.92
CA THR A 32 -0.74 5.29 -1.12
C THR A 32 0.17 5.43 0.10
N LYS A 33 -0.42 5.43 1.30
CA LYS A 33 0.29 5.53 2.57
C LYS A 33 1.19 4.30 2.82
N ALA A 34 0.71 3.10 2.51
CA ALA A 34 1.50 1.88 2.61
C ALA A 34 2.70 1.87 1.65
N VAL A 35 2.52 2.32 0.40
CA VAL A 35 3.62 2.45 -0.57
C VAL A 35 4.65 3.48 -0.09
N TYR A 36 4.21 4.65 0.36
CA TYR A 36 5.14 5.64 0.92
C TYR A 36 5.86 5.15 2.17
N HIS A 37 5.17 4.38 3.02
CA HIS A 37 5.78 3.77 4.18
C HIS A 37 6.85 2.76 3.77
N TYR A 38 6.55 1.87 2.82
CA TYR A 38 7.52 0.91 2.29
C TYR A 38 8.76 1.60 1.68
N LEU A 39 8.55 2.62 0.84
CA LEU A 39 9.65 3.36 0.20
C LEU A 39 10.53 4.16 1.17
N LYS A 40 9.98 4.56 2.32
CA LYS A 40 10.70 5.32 3.36
C LYS A 40 11.17 4.44 4.51
N CYS A 41 10.83 3.15 4.52
CA CYS A 41 11.22 2.26 5.60
C CYS A 41 12.70 1.93 5.43
N GLU A 42 13.52 2.33 6.39
CA GLU A 42 14.96 2.05 6.41
C GLU A 42 15.27 0.54 6.45
N LEU A 43 14.28 -0.30 6.79
CA LEU A 43 14.36 -1.76 6.75
C LEU A 43 14.13 -2.36 5.35
N ALA A 44 13.66 -1.58 4.38
CA ALA A 44 13.55 -2.05 2.98
C ALA A 44 14.90 -2.02 2.26
N ASP A 45 15.93 -1.42 2.88
CA ASP A 45 17.34 -1.43 2.44
C ASP A 45 18.13 -2.47 3.26
N GLU A 46 17.57 -3.67 3.47
CA GLU A 46 18.41 -4.82 3.85
C GLU A 46 19.23 -5.21 2.62
N LYS A 47 20.44 -4.66 2.57
CA LYS A 47 21.51 -5.01 1.64
C LYS A 47 22.21 -6.31 2.02
#